data_AF-A0A0J0YT58-F1
#
_entry.id   AF-A0A0J0YT58-F1
#
_cell.length_a   1.000
_cell.length_b   1.000
_cell.length_c   1.000
_cell.angle_alpha   90.00
_cell.angle_beta   90.00
_cell.angle_gamma   90.00
#
_symmetry.space_group_name_H-M   'P 1'
#
loop_
_entity.id
_entity.type
_entity.pdbx_description
1 polymer ?
#
loop_
_entity_poly.entity_id
_entity_poly.type
_entity_poly.pdbx_seq_one_letter_code
_entity_poly.pdbx_strand_id
1 'polypeptide(L)'
;MCNCINELQDKFAKNLAEKGFVLDENPKIEAVFTLSGGEFSDKSTFSNLSFSIKKTYKNGNTKSVKQKQKLLHSFCPFCGEKKGGDE
;
A
#
# COMPACT_ATOMS: atom_id res chain seq x y z
N MET A 1 5.70 -20.83 1.67
CA MET A 1 4.85 -19.87 0.91
C MET A 1 4.88 -18.53 1.65
N CYS A 2 5.43 -17.46 1.05
CA CYS A 2 5.54 -16.13 1.67
C CYS A 2 4.13 -15.51 1.72
N ASN A 3 3.55 -15.31 2.91
CA ASN A 3 2.28 -14.60 3.11
C ASN A 3 2.49 -13.09 3.28
N CYS A 4 3.49 -12.57 2.59
CA CYS A 4 4.11 -11.28 2.84
C CYS A 4 3.15 -10.11 2.52
N ILE A 5 2.18 -10.32 1.62
CA ILE A 5 1.09 -9.38 1.33
C ILE A 5 0.10 -9.30 2.51
N ASN A 6 -0.32 -10.45 3.05
CA ASN A 6 -1.28 -10.50 4.16
C ASN A 6 -0.69 -9.86 5.43
N GLU A 7 0.59 -10.10 5.71
CA GLU A 7 1.28 -9.47 6.84
C GLU A 7 1.40 -7.95 6.69
N LEU A 8 1.66 -7.47 5.47
CA LEU A 8 1.67 -6.02 5.18
C LEU A 8 0.28 -5.40 5.36
N GLN A 9 -0.77 -6.07 4.91
CA GLN A 9 -2.15 -5.61 5.10
C GLN A 9 -2.52 -5.52 6.58
N ASP A 10 -2.15 -6.53 7.38
CA ASP A 10 -2.41 -6.55 8.83
C ASP A 10 -1.64 -5.45 9.57
N LYS A 11 -0.35 -5.30 9.28
CA LYS A 11 0.48 -4.22 9.85
C LYS A 11 -0.08 -2.84 9.50
N PHE A 12 -0.52 -2.65 8.26
CA PHE A 12 -1.10 -1.39 7.83
C PHE A 12 -2.44 -1.11 8.52
N ALA A 13 -3.30 -2.12 8.63
CA ALA A 13 -4.58 -2.01 9.33
C ALA A 13 -4.39 -1.67 10.82
N LYS A 14 -3.43 -2.31 11.49
CA LYS A 14 -3.05 -1.99 12.88
C LYS A 14 -2.57 -0.56 13.04
N ASN A 15 -1.67 -0.08 12.17
CA ASN A 15 -1.16 1.30 12.26
C ASN A 15 -2.28 2.34 12.08
N LEU A 16 -3.25 2.08 11.21
CA LEU A 16 -4.40 2.95 11.03
C LEU A 16 -5.35 2.92 12.24
N ALA A 17 -5.58 1.75 12.83
CA ALA A 17 -6.37 1.61 14.04
C ALA A 17 -5.72 2.33 15.23
N GLU A 18 -4.39 2.23 15.40
CA GLU A 18 -3.63 2.98 16.42
C GLU A 18 -3.74 4.49 16.26
N LYS A 19 -3.89 4.98 15.02
CA LYS A 19 -4.13 6.40 14.71
C LYS A 19 -5.60 6.82 14.86
N GLY A 20 -6.48 5.91 15.29
CA GLY A 20 -7.90 6.17 15.51
C GLY A 20 -8.75 6.13 14.23
N PHE A 21 -8.24 5.58 13.12
CA PHE A 21 -9.04 5.39 11.91
C PHE A 21 -9.80 4.06 11.97
N VAL A 22 -11.09 4.10 11.63
CA VAL A 22 -11.91 2.90 11.47
C VAL A 22 -11.93 2.52 10.00
N LEU A 23 -11.33 1.38 9.67
CA LEU A 23 -11.38 0.81 8.32
C LEU A 23 -12.78 0.25 8.04
N ASP A 24 -13.33 0.60 6.88
CA ASP A 24 -14.60 0.07 6.37
C ASP A 24 -14.40 -1.25 5.61
N GLU A 25 -13.24 -1.40 4.96
CA GLU A 25 -12.82 -2.60 4.25
C GLU A 25 -11.34 -2.90 4.52
N ASN A 26 -10.94 -4.17 4.34
CA ASN A 26 -9.53 -4.53 4.41
C ASN A 26 -8.72 -3.77 3.34
N PRO A 27 -7.53 -3.25 3.69
CA PRO A 27 -6.68 -2.54 2.74
C PRO A 27 -6.28 -3.47 1.60
N LYS A 28 -6.43 -3.01 0.35
CA LYS A 28 -6.00 -3.74 -0.85
C LYS A 28 -4.63 -3.24 -1.28
N ILE A 29 -3.70 -4.17 -1.49
CA ILE A 29 -2.35 -3.88 -1.99
C ILE A 29 -2.26 -4.47 -3.40
N GLU A 30 -2.11 -3.60 -4.39
CA GLU A 30 -1.89 -3.97 -5.78
C GLU A 30 -0.45 -3.66 -6.16
N ALA A 31 0.34 -4.67 -6.50
CA ALA A 31 1.69 -4.45 -7.01
C ALA A 31 1.64 -3.93 -8.45
N VAL A 32 2.29 -2.79 -8.70
CA VAL A 32 2.38 -2.19 -10.03
C VAL A 32 3.80 -2.28 -10.52
N PHE A 33 3.93 -2.84 -11.72
CA PHE A 33 5.18 -3.00 -12.44
C PHE A 33 5.19 -2.05 -13.63
N THR A 34 6.27 -1.29 -13.75
CA THR A 34 6.44 -0.40 -14.90
C THR A 34 7.04 -1.21 -16.03
N LEU A 35 6.39 -1.24 -17.19
CA LEU A 35 6.93 -1.82 -18.42
C LEU A 35 7.55 -0.69 -19.25
N SER A 36 8.74 -0.90 -19.80
CA SER A 36 9.38 0.02 -20.75
C SER A 36 9.87 -0.78 -21.94
N GLY A 37 9.41 -0.44 -23.15
CA GLY A 37 9.77 -1.18 -24.37
C GLY A 37 9.28 -2.62 -24.44
N GLY A 38 8.35 -3.05 -23.58
CA GLY A 38 7.88 -4.43 -23.49
C GLY A 38 8.64 -5.29 -22.47
N GLU A 39 9.67 -4.73 -21.83
CA GLU A 39 10.43 -5.38 -20.76
C GLU A 39 10.04 -4.81 -19.39
N PHE A 40 10.18 -5.63 -18.34
CA PHE A 40 10.01 -5.16 -16.96
C PHE A 40 11.08 -4.12 -16.66
N SER A 41 10.65 -2.91 -16.31
CA SER A 41 11.56 -1.85 -15.95
C SER A 41 11.87 -1.94 -14.46
N ASP A 42 13.12 -2.26 -14.12
CA ASP A 42 13.60 -2.26 -12.74
C ASP A 42 13.61 -0.87 -12.10
N LYS A 43 13.30 0.20 -12.85
CA LYS A 43 13.46 1.58 -12.40
C LYS A 43 12.48 1.98 -11.29
N SER A 44 11.28 1.39 -11.25
CA SER A 44 10.29 1.65 -10.19
C SER A 44 9.29 0.51 -10.06
N THR A 45 9.35 -0.23 -8.95
CA THR A 45 8.24 -1.05 -8.47
C THR A 45 7.56 -0.33 -7.32
N PHE A 46 6.25 -0.12 -7.43
CA PHE A 46 5.45 0.50 -6.39
C PHE A 46 4.18 -0.30 -6.18
N SER A 47 3.65 -0.29 -4.97
CA SER A 47 2.34 -0.86 -4.70
C SER A 47 1.32 0.26 -4.54
N ASN A 48 0.18 0.12 -5.19
CA ASN A 48 -0.98 0.93 -4.90
C ASN A 48 -1.71 0.31 -3.71
N LEU A 49 -1.80 1.09 -2.64
CA LEU A 49 -2.56 0.76 -1.46
C LEU A 49 -3.90 1.49 -1.52
N SER A 50 -4.99 0.75 -1.58
CA SER A 50 -6.35 1.29 -1.59
C SER A 50 -7.09 0.84 -0.33
N PHE A 51 -7.66 1.78 0.42
CA PHE A 51 -8.42 1.48 1.63
C PHE A 51 -9.56 2.47 1.83
N SER A 52 -10.63 2.05 2.51
CA SER A 52 -11.76 2.91 2.86
C SER A 52 -11.78 3.15 4.36
N ILE A 53 -11.80 4.41 4.78
CA ILE A 53 -11.96 4.80 6.18
C ILE A 53 -13.35 5.37 6.42
N LYS A 54 -13.98 5.01 7.54
CA LYS A 54 -15.16 5.72 8.04
C LYS A 54 -14.71 6.99 8.72
N LYS A 55 -15.17 8.13 8.20
CA LYS A 55 -14.92 9.44 8.81
C LYS A 55 -16.24 9.98 9.35
N THR A 56 -16.28 10.18 10.66
CA THR A 56 -17.38 10.90 11.32
C THR A 56 -17.07 12.38 11.27
N TYR A 57 -17.95 13.15 10.64
CA TYR A 57 -17.84 14.59 10.54
C TYR A 57 -18.48 15.23 11.77
N LYS A 58 -18.08 16.47 12.10
CA LYS A 58 -18.64 17.24 13.24
C LYS A 58 -20.17 17.33 13.24
N ASN A 59 -20.80 17.16 12.07
CA ASN A 59 -22.25 17.17 11.89
C ASN A 59 -22.93 15.80 12.12
N GLY A 60 -22.31 14.87 12.85
CA GLY A 60 -22.81 13.52 13.13
C GLY A 60 -22.85 12.56 11.93
N ASN A 61 -22.63 13.06 10.71
CA ASN A 61 -22.64 12.27 9.49
C ASN A 61 -21.39 11.39 9.41
N THR A 62 -21.57 10.11 9.14
CA THR A 62 -20.48 9.17 8.87
C THR A 62 -20.43 8.90 7.38
N LYS A 63 -19.28 9.12 6.73
CA LYS A 63 -19.06 8.73 5.33
C LYS A 63 -17.84 7.85 5.20
N SER A 64 -17.93 6.83 4.35
CA SER A 64 -16.78 6.05 3.90
C SER A 64 -16.02 6.86 2.85
N VAL A 65 -14.74 7.11 3.11
CA VAL A 65 -13.84 7.84 2.20
C VAL A 65 -12.80 6.87 1.69
N LYS A 66 -12.78 6.65 0.37
CA LYS A 66 -11.73 5.89 -0.31
C LYS A 66 -10.44 6.70 -0.31
N GLN A 67 -9.35 6.08 0.12
CA GLN A 67 -8.01 6.61 0.11
C GLN A 67 -7.14 5.71 -0.75
N LYS A 68 -6.26 6.34 -1.53
CA LYS A 68 -5.26 5.66 -2.35
C LYS A 68 -3.90 6.25 -2.00
N GLN A 69 -2.96 5.38 -1.64
CA GLN A 69 -1.57 5.76 -1.38
C GLN A 69 -0.65 4.92 -2.26
N LYS A 70 0.41 5.54 -2.77
CA LYS A 70 1.49 4.82 -3.44
C LYS A 70 2.54 4.46 -2.40
N LEU A 71 2.81 3.17 -2.26
CA LEU A 71 3.93 2.63 -1.51
C LEU A 71 5.08 2.44 -2.48
N LEU A 72 6.08 3.32 -2.40
CA LEU A 72 7.33 3.13 -3.14
C LEU A 72 8.17 2.11 -2.38
N HIS A 73 8.63 1.06 -3.07
CA HIS A 73 9.56 0.11 -2.47
C HIS A 73 10.99 0.50 -2.82
N SER A 74 11.89 0.51 -1.84
CA SER A 74 13.34 0.70 -2.07
C SER A 74 14.02 -0.56 -2.61
N PHE A 75 13.32 -1.69 -2.61
CA PHE A 75 13.83 -3.00 -3.02
C PHE A 75 12.78 -3.70 -3.89
N CYS A 76 13.23 -4.52 -4.83
CA CYS A 76 12.32 -5.31 -5.66
C CYS A 76 11.66 -6.40 -4.81
N PRO A 77 10.32 -6.48 -4.73
CA PRO A 77 9.61 -7.44 -3.87
C PRO A 77 9.72 -8.90 -4.31
N PHE A 78 10.33 -9.20 -5.47
CA PHE A 78 10.54 -10.56 -5.96
C PHE A 78 11.93 -11.12 -5.66
N CYS A 79 12.99 -10.33 -5.84
CA CYS A 79 14.36 -10.78 -5.63
C CYS A 79 15.01 -10.27 -4.34
N GLY A 80 14.37 -9.32 -3.64
CA GLY A 80 14.93 -8.74 -2.41
C GLY A 80 16.13 -7.83 -2.63
N GLU A 81 16.53 -7.60 -3.88
CA GLU A 81 17.63 -6.69 -4.19
C GLU A 81 17.20 -5.25 -3.93
N LYS A 82 17.93 -4.62 -3.02
CA LYS A 82 17.88 -3.18 -2.76
C LYS A 82 18.55 -2.53 -3.95
N LYS A 83 17.85 -1.63 -4.66
CA LYS A 83 18.58 -0.82 -5.63
C LYS A 83 19.56 0.04 -4.86
N GLY A 84 20.85 -0.21 -5.10
CA GLY A 84 21.95 0.55 -4.55
C GLY A 84 21.67 2.02 -4.72
N GLY A 85 21.63 2.74 -3.60
CA GLY A 85 21.91 4.15 -3.60
C GLY A 85 23.41 4.29 -3.92
N ASP A 86 23.66 5.09 -4.94
CA ASP A 86 24.85 5.92 -5.19
C ASP A 86 26.14 5.53 -4.45
N GLU A 87 27.13 5.11 -5.24
CA GLU A 87 28.43 5.80 -5.21
C GLU A 87 28.43 6.87 -6.31
#